data_AF-A0A2M9BAS1-F1
#
_entry.id   AF-A0A2M9BAS1-F1
#
_cell.length_a   1.000
_cell.length_b   1.000
_cell.length_c   1.000
_cell.angle_alpha   90.00
_cell.angle_beta   90.00
_cell.angle_gamma   90.00
#
_symmetry.space_group_name_H-M   'P 1'
#
loop_
_entity.id
_entity.type
_entity.pdbx_description
1 polymer ?
#
loop_
_entity_poly.entity_id
_entity_poly.type
_entity_poly.pdbx_seq_one_letter_code
_entity_poly.pdbx_strand_id
1 'polypeptide(L)'
;MMALLYLVLTRHRNALVNLKWWLIIGLIVGPALSLAGRFLNEMLDSFSSFSIEFYLSQALLLVIGLILLNYVRSTVTVERVEPN
;
A
#
# COMPACT_ATOMS: atom_id res chain seq x y z
N MET A 1 -16.69 -4.43 5.81
CA MET A 1 -15.56 -4.24 6.77
C MET A 1 -15.32 -5.45 7.68
N MET A 2 -16.34 -6.00 8.37
CA MET A 2 -16.16 -7.11 9.32
C MET A 2 -15.63 -8.42 8.72
N ALA A 3 -15.99 -8.75 7.48
CA ALA A 3 -15.53 -9.96 6.81
C ALA A 3 -14.00 -9.96 6.53
N LEU A 4 -13.41 -8.79 6.26
CA LEU A 4 -11.96 -8.66 6.06
C LEU A 4 -11.20 -8.88 7.36
N LEU A 5 -11.69 -8.33 8.48
CA LEU A 5 -11.12 -8.56 9.81
C LEU A 5 -11.24 -10.04 10.23
N TYR A 6 -12.36 -10.68 9.93
CA TYR A 6 -12.57 -12.10 10.21
C TYR A 6 -11.61 -13.01 9.41
N LEU A 7 -11.35 -12.69 8.13
CA LEU A 7 -10.36 -13.36 7.28
C LEU A 7 -8.90 -13.11 7.71
N VAL A 8 -8.63 -11.99 8.38
CA VAL A 8 -7.32 -11.73 9.00
C VAL A 8 -7.14 -12.55 10.28
N LEU A 9 -8.22 -12.76 11.05
CA LEU A 9 -8.22 -13.61 12.26
C LEU A 9 -8.19 -15.11 11.94
N THR A 10 -8.90 -15.53 10.91
CA THR A 10 -8.82 -16.91 10.41
C THR A 10 -7.56 -17.05 9.58
N ARG A 11 -6.53 -17.62 10.21
CA ARG A 11 -5.16 -17.94 9.74
C ARG A 11 -5.12 -18.75 8.43
N HIS A 12 -5.78 -18.28 7.39
CA HIS A 12 -5.90 -18.93 6.11
C HIS A 12 -4.80 -18.37 5.21
N ARG A 13 -3.94 -19.25 4.71
CA ARG A 13 -2.79 -18.91 3.85
C ARG A 13 -3.17 -18.00 2.67
N ASN A 14 -4.40 -18.13 2.14
CA ASN A 14 -4.93 -17.30 1.06
C ASN A 14 -5.30 -15.88 1.51
N ALA A 15 -5.71 -15.69 2.76
CA ALA A 15 -6.02 -14.36 3.30
C ALA A 15 -4.76 -13.50 3.42
N LEU A 16 -3.64 -14.09 3.86
CA LEU A 16 -2.34 -13.42 3.93
C LEU A 16 -1.80 -13.00 2.55
N VAL A 17 -1.99 -13.85 1.53
CA VAL A 17 -1.61 -13.54 0.14
C VAL A 17 -2.48 -12.43 -0.43
N ASN A 18 -3.81 -12.50 -0.24
CA ASN A 18 -4.72 -11.45 -0.66
C ASN A 18 -4.42 -10.13 0.06
N LEU A 19 -4.09 -10.17 1.35
CA LEU A 19 -3.74 -8.98 2.13
C LEU A 19 -2.47 -8.31 1.57
N LYS A 20 -1.45 -9.08 1.19
CA LYS A 20 -0.26 -8.55 0.51
C LYS A 20 -0.61 -7.83 -0.79
N TRP A 21 -1.39 -8.47 -1.66
CA TRP A 21 -1.79 -7.86 -2.92
C TRP A 21 -2.63 -6.61 -2.72
N TRP A 22 -3.55 -6.63 -1.76
CA TRP A 22 -4.39 -5.49 -1.43
C TRP A 22 -3.56 -4.31 -0.92
N LEU A 23 -2.55 -4.59 -0.08
CA LEU A 23 -1.58 -3.59 0.40
C LEU A 23 -0.78 -2.96 -0.73
N ILE A 24 -0.25 -3.79 -1.65
CA ILE A 24 0.52 -3.30 -2.80
C ILE A 24 -0.36 -2.41 -3.69
N ILE A 25 -1.56 -2.88 -4.03
CA ILE A 25 -2.45 -2.14 -4.93
C ILE A 25 -2.93 -0.84 -4.25
N GLY A 26 -3.39 -0.92 -3.01
CA GLY A 26 -4.03 0.20 -2.32
C GLY A 26 -3.06 1.27 -1.80
N LEU A 27 -1.88 0.87 -1.32
CA LEU A 27 -0.96 1.79 -0.64
C LEU A 27 0.34 2.08 -1.40
N ILE A 28 0.58 1.38 -2.52
CA ILE A 28 1.76 1.65 -3.35
C ILE A 28 1.31 2.06 -4.75
N VAL A 29 0.59 1.18 -5.46
CA VAL A 29 0.20 1.43 -6.86
C VAL A 29 -0.79 2.59 -6.96
N GLY A 30 -1.81 2.64 -6.11
CA GLY A 30 -2.79 3.73 -6.08
C GLY A 30 -2.15 5.11 -5.89
N PRO A 31 -1.42 5.35 -4.78
CA PRO A 31 -0.72 6.61 -4.56
C PRO A 31 0.28 6.96 -5.66
N ALA A 32 1.04 5.98 -6.18
CA ALA A 32 1.98 6.20 -7.28
C ALA A 32 1.28 6.66 -8.57
N LEU A 33 0.16 6.03 -8.94
CA LEU A 33 -0.66 6.45 -10.09
C LEU A 33 -1.28 7.83 -9.86
N SER A 34 -1.73 8.12 -8.64
CA SER A 34 -2.28 9.42 -8.28
C SER A 34 -1.24 10.53 -8.40
N LEU A 35 -0.02 10.28 -7.92
CA LEU A 35 1.14 11.17 -8.10
C LEU A 35 1.47 11.38 -9.58
N ALA A 36 1.58 10.30 -10.36
CA ALA A 36 1.88 10.38 -11.78
C ALA A 36 0.80 11.16 -12.55
N GLY A 37 -0.48 10.87 -12.29
CA GLY A 37 -1.60 11.55 -12.93
C GLY A 37 -1.67 13.03 -12.59
N ARG A 38 -1.44 13.39 -11.31
CA ARG A 38 -1.41 14.79 -10.87
C ARG A 38 -0.22 15.53 -11.46
N PHE A 39 0.97 14.92 -11.46
CA PHE A 39 2.17 15.51 -12.04
C PHE A 39 2.00 15.80 -13.53
N LEU A 40 1.45 14.85 -14.29
CA LEU A 40 1.14 15.06 -15.71
C LEU A 40 0.12 16.20 -15.91
N ASN A 41 -0.90 16.28 -15.07
CA ASN A 41 -1.91 17.33 -15.15
C ASN A 41 -1.30 18.71 -14.84
N GLU A 42 -0.46 18.80 -13.81
CA GLU A 42 0.25 20.04 -13.45
C GLU A 42 1.27 20.46 -14.52
N MET A 43 1.93 19.52 -15.20
CA MET A 43 2.79 19.85 -16.34
C MET A 43 2.01 20.47 -17.50
N LEU A 44 0.79 19.97 -17.77
CA LEU A 44 -0.09 20.52 -18.81
C LEU A 44 -0.62 21.91 -18.43
N ASP A 45 -0.79 22.17 -17.14
CA ASP A 45 -1.31 23.42 -16.57
C ASP A 45 -0.20 24.38 -16.09
N SER A 46 1.04 24.18 -16.53
CA SER A 46 2.21 25.01 -16.15
C SER A 46 2.38 25.22 -14.63
N PHE A 47 2.03 24.20 -13.84
CA PHE A 47 2.08 24.20 -12.38
C PHE A 47 1.20 25.26 -11.69
N SER A 48 0.16 25.77 -12.36
CA SER A 48 -0.73 26.79 -11.78
C SER A 48 -1.44 26.32 -10.50
N SER A 49 -1.70 25.01 -10.40
CA SER A 49 -2.46 24.36 -9.34
C SER A 49 -1.61 23.45 -8.44
N PHE A 50 -0.30 23.70 -8.38
CA PHE A 50 0.64 22.90 -7.58
C PHE A 50 0.25 22.89 -6.09
N SER A 51 0.07 21.68 -5.53
CA SER A 51 -0.33 21.50 -4.13
C SER A 51 0.64 20.59 -3.39
N ILE A 52 1.47 21.19 -2.54
CA ILE A 52 2.44 20.46 -1.72
C ILE A 52 1.77 19.45 -0.76
N GLU A 53 0.58 19.78 -0.25
CA GLU A 53 -0.18 18.92 0.65
C GLU A 53 -0.59 17.59 -0.02
N PHE A 54 -0.95 17.65 -1.31
CA PHE A 54 -1.24 16.44 -2.08
C PHE A 54 0.02 15.57 -2.23
N TYR A 55 1.15 16.14 -2.64
CA TYR A 55 2.38 15.36 -2.82
C TYR A 55 2.86 14.74 -1.50
N LEU A 56 2.78 15.50 -0.39
CA LEU A 56 3.19 15.04 0.92
C LEU A 56 2.29 13.91 1.44
N SER A 57 0.97 14.04 1.29
CA SER A 57 0.01 12.99 1.71
C SER A 57 0.19 11.69 0.92
N GLN A 58 0.37 11.77 -0.41
CA GLN A 58 0.61 10.57 -1.22
C GLN A 58 1.98 9.93 -0.94
N ALA A 59 3.02 10.73 -0.70
CA ALA A 59 4.33 10.22 -0.28
C ALA A 59 4.26 9.51 1.07
N LEU A 60 3.53 10.08 2.05
CA LEU A 60 3.27 9.43 3.35
C LEU A 60 2.55 8.09 3.18
N LEU A 61 1.52 8.02 2.33
CA LEU A 61 0.81 6.77 2.04
C LEU A 61 1.74 5.71 1.45
N LEU A 62 2.64 6.09 0.54
CA LEU A 62 3.67 5.22 -0.01
C LEU A 62 4.61 4.68 1.08
N VAL A 63 5.11 5.56 1.96
CA VAL A 63 5.98 5.16 3.08
C VAL A 63 5.26 4.18 4.01
N ILE A 64 4.02 4.48 4.38
CA ILE A 64 3.18 3.59 5.20
C ILE A 64 2.98 2.24 4.50
N GLY A 65 2.67 2.25 3.20
CA GLY A 65 2.53 1.06 2.37
C GLY A 65 3.78 0.19 2.37
N LEU A 66 4.96 0.79 2.23
CA LEU A 66 6.25 0.10 2.29
C LEU A 66 6.54 -0.49 3.67
N ILE A 67 6.28 0.25 4.75
CA ILE A 67 6.45 -0.24 6.13
C ILE A 67 5.55 -1.47 6.37
N LEU A 68 4.27 -1.37 6.00
CA LEU A 68 3.32 -2.48 6.16
C LEU A 68 3.68 -3.66 5.28
N LEU A 69 4.15 -3.43 4.03
CA LEU A 69 4.62 -4.50 3.16
C LEU A 69 5.83 -5.22 3.79
N ASN A 70 6.76 -4.48 4.37
CA ASN A 70 7.91 -5.06 5.06
C ASN A 70 7.48 -5.85 6.31
N TYR A 71 6.57 -5.31 7.11
CA TYR A 71 6.01 -6.01 8.27
C TYR A 71 5.33 -7.32 7.86
N VAL A 72 4.41 -7.27 6.90
CA VAL A 72 3.72 -8.47 6.40
C VAL A 72 4.70 -9.45 5.75
N ARG A 73 5.73 -8.97 5.05
CA ARG A 73 6.79 -9.85 4.53
C ARG A 73 7.55 -10.52 5.67
N SER A 74 7.97 -9.79 6.70
CA SER A 74 8.68 -10.33 7.86
C SER A 74 7.85 -11.38 8.57
N THR A 75 6.60 -11.08 8.92
CA THR A 75 5.70 -12.01 9.62
C THR A 75 5.43 -13.29 8.80
N VAL A 76 5.22 -13.17 7.48
CA VAL A 76 5.02 -14.34 6.60
C VAL A 76 6.31 -15.14 6.42
N THR A 77 7.49 -14.51 6.55
CA THR A 77 8.78 -15.20 6.43
C THR A 77 9.11 -15.94 7.72
N VAL A 78 8.82 -15.36 8.88
CA VAL A 78 9.01 -16.01 10.19
C VAL A 78 8.16 -17.29 10.30
N GLU A 79 6.90 -17.27 9.86
CA GLU A 79 6.07 -18.51 9.82
C GLU A 79 6.60 -19.60 8.86
N ARG A 80 7.44 -19.27 7.86
CA ARG A 80 8.11 -20.29 7.04
C ARG A 80 9.37 -20.86 7.68
N VAL A 81 9.94 -20.16 8.66
CA VAL A 81 11.22 -20.49 9.32
C VAL A 81 10.99 -21.11 10.70
N GLU A 82 9.76 -21.52 11.03
CA GLU A 82 9.51 -22.55 12.03
C GLU A 82 9.42 -23.92 11.34
N PRO A 83 10.55 -24.64 11.13
CA PRO A 83 10.53 -26.06 10.86
C PRO A 83 10.39 -26.81 12.19
N ASN A 84 9.33 -27.62 12.29
CA ASN A 84 9.14 -28.75 13.23
C ASN A 84 9.41 -28.53 14.72
#